data_AF-A0A949XVG7-F1
#
_entry.id   AF-A0A949XVG7-F1
#
_cell.length_a   1.000
_cell.length_b   1.000
_cell.length_c   1.000
_cell.angle_alpha   90.00
_cell.angle_beta   90.00
_cell.angle_gamma   90.00
#
_symmetry.space_group_name_H-M   'P 1'
#
loop_
_entity.id
_entity.type
_entity.pdbx_description
1 polymer ?
#
loop_
_entity_poly.entity_id
_entity_poly.type
_entity_poly.pdbx_seq_one_letter_code
_entity_poly.pdbx_strand_id
1 'polypeptide(L)'
;MNIYSRTIVFPALACALVMVAAGTLQAQEPDQVTAADLEGAKPRFHAPPDTFKTNPRHAAGRNYATVQGLDSVQVFGGFYSVFGYDPNGFPKTNWSFNMVGNAPELGGTTNFRAPIVPVSLLMLNADGTPRSVNGQLLYYDATQFVSKVLDSPVFQDHEYSSSKTPTQFTDAVQRAEFWQTVGHPPPANRGSWHTLLNAEVKTPRLMLLPKGFYRFALNKDGSCCEFVLVDANKFGELLFPATFPFDGSTIIGAAELAGDITTKDISSFLFPNTYLYLNGDVKDCCVLGFHGADTEPGIPSNGNLPRFYVLNYSSWISPGLFGDSFADVTALSHELAETLNDPFGDNITPWWLAPNKNCQDNLETGDVIEGLPNATFPITVNGFTYHPQNEALLPWFEFQERSTAIDHAYSYPDTSVITALSAVQLAGCK
;
A
#
# COMPACT_ATOMS: atom_id res chain seq x y z
N MET A 1 -103.15 5.20 -10.33
CA MET A 1 -102.47 3.90 -10.16
C MET A 1 -101.11 4.02 -10.84
N ASN A 2 -100.05 3.58 -10.16
CA ASN A 2 -98.63 3.54 -10.57
C ASN A 2 -97.78 4.82 -10.48
N ILE A 3 -97.22 4.96 -9.28
CA ILE A 3 -95.88 5.39 -8.88
C ILE A 3 -94.82 5.11 -9.95
N TYR A 4 -93.88 6.04 -10.23
CA TYR A 4 -92.45 5.72 -10.33
C TYR A 4 -91.56 6.94 -9.99
N SER A 5 -90.86 6.73 -8.88
CA SER A 5 -89.69 7.37 -8.27
C SER A 5 -88.81 8.30 -9.11
N ARG A 6 -88.47 9.45 -8.52
CA ARG A 6 -87.36 10.33 -8.92
C ARG A 6 -86.03 9.76 -8.44
N THR A 7 -85.03 9.70 -9.31
CA THR A 7 -83.63 9.51 -8.90
C THR A 7 -82.81 10.69 -9.38
N ILE A 8 -82.38 11.53 -8.45
CA ILE A 8 -81.44 12.63 -8.69
C ILE A 8 -80.04 12.05 -8.54
N VAL A 9 -79.29 12.00 -9.64
CA VAL A 9 -77.88 11.60 -9.64
C VAL A 9 -77.04 12.87 -9.52
N PHE A 10 -76.37 13.04 -8.38
CA PHE A 10 -75.31 14.05 -8.21
C PHE A 10 -74.03 13.55 -8.89
N PRO A 11 -73.36 14.33 -9.74
CA PRO A 11 -72.03 13.98 -10.21
C PRO A 11 -71.05 14.22 -9.07
N ALA A 12 -70.46 13.15 -8.54
CA ALA A 12 -69.32 13.24 -7.64
C ALA A 12 -68.11 13.74 -8.44
N LEU A 13 -67.72 15.00 -8.21
CA LEU A 13 -66.47 15.55 -8.69
C LEU A 13 -65.32 14.85 -7.93
N ALA A 14 -64.70 13.85 -8.55
CA ALA A 14 -63.46 13.27 -8.05
C ALA A 14 -62.32 14.25 -8.33
N CYS A 15 -61.95 15.06 -7.34
CA CYS A 15 -60.68 15.76 -7.33
C CYS A 15 -59.56 14.73 -7.21
N ALA A 16 -58.94 14.37 -8.33
CA ALA A 16 -57.67 13.67 -8.34
C ALA A 16 -56.60 14.64 -7.80
N LEU A 17 -56.26 14.53 -6.51
CA LEU A 17 -55.02 15.08 -5.99
C LEU A 17 -53.87 14.31 -6.65
N VAL A 18 -53.27 14.92 -7.67
CA VAL A 18 -51.95 14.52 -8.15
C VAL A 18 -50.97 14.95 -7.06
N MET A 19 -50.64 14.03 -6.14
CA MET A 19 -49.47 14.17 -5.29
C MET A 19 -48.24 14.07 -6.19
N VAL A 20 -47.77 15.22 -6.68
CA VAL A 20 -46.43 15.34 -7.22
C VAL A 20 -45.49 15.12 -6.03
N ALA A 21 -44.98 13.90 -5.89
CA ALA A 21 -43.82 13.66 -5.05
C ALA A 21 -42.67 14.45 -5.68
N ALA A 22 -42.47 15.68 -5.21
CA ALA A 22 -41.26 16.43 -5.45
C ALA A 22 -40.14 15.70 -4.72
N GLY A 23 -39.59 14.67 -5.35
CA GLY A 23 -38.29 14.16 -4.98
C GLY A 23 -37.34 15.34 -5.11
N THR A 24 -36.87 15.86 -3.98
CA THR A 24 -35.75 16.80 -3.96
C THR A 24 -34.56 16.05 -4.54
N LEU A 25 -34.30 16.25 -5.83
CA LEU A 25 -32.98 16.01 -6.40
C LEU A 25 -32.04 16.96 -5.67
N GLN A 26 -31.48 16.51 -4.54
CA GLN A 26 -30.37 17.21 -3.91
C GLN A 26 -29.24 17.21 -4.93
N ALA A 27 -28.79 18.41 -5.30
CA ALA A 27 -27.63 18.57 -6.14
C ALA A 27 -26.43 17.90 -5.46
N GLN A 28 -25.68 17.09 -6.21
CA GLN A 28 -24.43 16.49 -5.76
C GLN A 28 -23.50 17.58 -5.23
N GLU A 29 -22.91 17.33 -4.05
CA GLU A 29 -21.97 18.28 -3.47
C GLU A 29 -20.75 18.45 -4.40
N PRO A 30 -20.13 19.64 -4.49
CA PRO A 30 -19.03 19.90 -5.43
C PRO A 30 -17.78 19.02 -5.22
N ASP A 31 -17.63 18.45 -4.03
CA ASP A 31 -16.55 17.57 -3.63
C ASP A 31 -16.99 16.10 -3.49
N GLN A 32 -18.24 15.80 -3.86
CA GLN A 32 -18.71 14.43 -4.02
C GLN A 32 -18.38 13.94 -5.43
N VAL A 33 -17.73 12.78 -5.53
CA VAL A 33 -17.38 12.07 -6.76
C VAL A 33 -18.11 10.73 -6.81
N THR A 34 -17.93 9.99 -7.90
CA THR A 34 -18.55 8.68 -8.17
C THR A 34 -17.49 7.67 -8.61
N ALA A 35 -17.81 6.37 -8.58
CA ALA A 35 -16.92 5.34 -9.12
C ALA A 35 -16.53 5.58 -10.59
N ALA A 36 -17.35 6.29 -11.38
CA ALA A 36 -16.99 6.68 -12.75
C ALA A 36 -15.80 7.66 -12.81
N ASP A 37 -15.53 8.42 -11.74
CA ASP A 37 -14.36 9.29 -11.66
C ASP A 37 -13.05 8.50 -11.44
N LEU A 38 -13.14 7.23 -11.05
CA LEU A 38 -12.01 6.28 -11.04
C LEU A 38 -11.90 5.48 -12.35
N GLU A 39 -12.89 5.56 -13.24
CA GLU A 39 -12.87 4.83 -14.50
C GLU A 39 -11.72 5.34 -15.39
N GLY A 40 -10.73 4.48 -15.63
CA GLY A 40 -9.52 4.83 -16.39
C GLY A 40 -8.45 5.57 -15.58
N ALA A 41 -8.64 5.76 -14.27
CA ALA A 41 -7.54 6.12 -13.38
C ALA A 41 -6.45 5.04 -13.47
N LYS A 42 -5.19 5.46 -13.35
CA LYS A 42 -4.06 4.55 -13.35
C LYS A 42 -3.67 4.34 -11.89
N PRO A 43 -4.11 3.23 -11.25
CA PRO A 43 -3.61 2.91 -9.92
C PRO A 43 -2.10 2.78 -10.01
N ARG A 44 -1.42 3.39 -9.04
CA ARG A 44 0.02 3.35 -8.89
C ARG A 44 0.37 3.33 -7.42
N PHE A 45 1.59 2.98 -7.15
CA PHE A 45 2.26 3.17 -5.88
C PHE A 45 3.33 4.25 -6.11
N HIS A 46 3.72 4.92 -5.04
CA HIS A 46 4.62 6.04 -5.19
C HIS A 46 5.42 6.20 -3.92
N ALA A 47 6.73 6.38 -4.06
CA ALA A 47 7.54 6.84 -2.95
C ALA A 47 6.86 8.07 -2.31
N PRO A 48 6.81 8.13 -0.97
CA PRO A 48 6.18 9.23 -0.27
C PRO A 48 6.66 10.59 -0.84
N PRO A 49 5.77 11.55 -1.18
CA PRO A 49 6.14 12.90 -1.60
C PRO A 49 7.30 13.49 -0.78
N ASP A 50 8.23 14.20 -1.43
CA ASP A 50 9.42 14.80 -0.79
C ASP A 50 9.12 15.74 0.39
N THR A 51 7.86 16.20 0.51
CA THR A 51 7.37 16.99 1.64
C THR A 51 7.14 16.16 2.90
N PHE A 52 7.05 14.84 2.78
CA PHE A 52 6.99 13.93 3.91
C PHE A 52 8.40 13.72 4.45
N LYS A 53 8.53 13.61 5.77
CA LYS A 53 9.81 13.32 6.43
C LYS A 53 10.23 11.86 6.27
N THR A 54 9.93 11.28 5.11
CA THR A 54 10.59 10.05 4.70
C THR A 54 12.00 10.42 4.26
N ASN A 55 12.95 9.58 4.63
CA ASN A 55 14.39 9.65 4.34
C ASN A 55 14.71 10.59 3.15
N PRO A 56 15.62 11.58 3.28
CA PRO A 56 15.94 12.47 2.16
C PRO A 56 16.28 11.63 0.93
N ARG A 57 15.37 11.65 -0.06
CA ARG A 57 15.64 11.10 -1.39
C ARG A 57 17.02 11.59 -1.79
N HIS A 58 17.92 10.65 -2.00
CA HIS A 58 19.25 10.94 -2.51
C HIS A 58 20.05 11.97 -1.70
N ALA A 59 20.09 11.89 -0.37
CA ALA A 59 21.20 12.51 0.39
C ALA A 59 22.51 11.74 0.12
N ALA A 60 23.07 11.94 -1.07
CA ALA A 60 24.44 11.61 -1.48
C ALA A 60 24.98 10.29 -0.95
N GLY A 61 24.60 9.17 -1.57
CA GLY A 61 25.40 7.95 -1.53
C GLY A 61 25.60 7.30 -0.16
N ARG A 62 24.74 7.56 0.83
CA ARG A 62 24.65 6.68 1.98
C ARG A 62 23.84 5.46 1.59
N ASN A 63 24.50 4.53 0.89
CA ASN A 63 24.11 3.15 1.07
C ASN A 63 24.29 2.88 2.57
N TYR A 64 23.23 2.56 3.32
CA TYR A 64 23.38 1.99 4.66
C TYR A 64 23.94 0.56 4.59
N ALA A 65 24.90 0.30 3.69
CA ALA A 65 25.55 -0.98 3.37
C ALA A 65 26.19 -1.65 4.60
N THR A 66 26.22 -0.95 5.73
CA THR A 66 26.41 -1.53 7.05
C THR A 66 25.35 -0.95 7.99
N VAL A 67 24.34 -1.74 8.31
CA VAL A 67 23.30 -1.58 9.37
C VAL A 67 23.87 -1.24 10.77
N GLN A 68 25.20 -1.21 10.92
CA GLN A 68 25.83 -0.79 12.16
C GLN A 68 25.54 0.69 12.42
N GLY A 69 24.79 0.95 13.49
CA GLY A 69 24.54 2.32 13.98
C GLY A 69 23.13 2.85 13.71
N LEU A 70 22.17 2.02 13.31
CA LEU A 70 20.76 2.37 13.27
C LEU A 70 19.96 1.61 14.33
N ASP A 71 19.01 2.29 14.94
CA ASP A 71 17.95 1.65 15.71
C ASP A 71 16.77 1.39 14.78
N SER A 72 16.76 0.21 14.16
CA SER A 72 15.72 -0.24 13.24
C SER A 72 15.50 -1.76 13.28
N VAL A 73 14.66 -2.27 12.39
CA VAL A 73 14.45 -3.70 12.12
C VAL A 73 15.77 -4.36 11.74
N GLN A 74 15.88 -5.66 12.00
CA GLN A 74 17.01 -6.44 11.53
C GLN A 74 16.97 -6.52 10.00
N VAL A 75 18.07 -6.12 9.35
CA VAL A 75 18.25 -6.23 7.91
C VAL A 75 19.60 -6.91 7.62
N PHE A 76 19.74 -7.48 6.42
CA PHE A 76 21.00 -7.97 5.88
C PHE A 76 21.37 -7.18 4.64
N GLY A 77 22.68 -6.95 4.47
CA GLY A 77 23.22 -6.24 3.31
C GLY A 77 23.73 -7.21 2.24
N GLY A 78 23.57 -6.85 0.98
CA GLY A 78 24.15 -7.54 -0.17
C GLY A 78 24.71 -6.57 -1.20
N PHE A 79 25.38 -7.10 -2.22
CA PHE A 79 25.85 -6.30 -3.34
C PHE A 79 25.92 -7.14 -4.61
N TYR A 80 25.77 -6.46 -5.75
CA TYR A 80 25.94 -7.03 -7.08
C TYR A 80 26.71 -6.09 -7.99
N SER A 81 27.26 -6.63 -9.08
CA SER A 81 28.08 -5.88 -10.04
C SER A 81 27.48 -5.93 -11.44
N VAL A 82 26.96 -4.79 -11.89
CA VAL A 82 26.44 -4.57 -13.24
C VAL A 82 26.68 -3.13 -13.67
N PHE A 83 27.02 -2.91 -14.93
CA PHE A 83 27.16 -1.56 -15.46
C PHE A 83 25.80 -0.83 -15.51
N GLY A 84 25.78 0.40 -15.02
CA GLY A 84 24.62 1.29 -15.07
C GLY A 84 25.00 2.74 -14.79
N TYR A 85 23.99 3.57 -14.55
CA TYR A 85 24.13 4.98 -14.20
C TYR A 85 23.49 5.23 -12.85
N ASP A 86 24.15 6.02 -12.00
CA ASP A 86 23.57 6.46 -10.73
C ASP A 86 22.50 7.56 -10.94
N PRO A 87 21.80 8.01 -9.88
CA PRO A 87 20.76 9.05 -10.00
C PRO A 87 21.26 10.37 -10.62
N ASN A 88 22.57 10.64 -10.56
CA ASN A 88 23.20 11.84 -11.12
C ASN A 88 23.69 11.63 -12.57
N GLY A 89 23.50 10.44 -13.14
CA GLY A 89 23.97 10.09 -14.47
C GLY A 89 25.45 9.74 -14.56
N PHE A 90 26.11 9.46 -13.43
CA PHE A 90 27.50 8.97 -13.44
C PHE A 90 27.52 7.44 -13.63
N PRO A 91 28.40 6.91 -14.49
CA PRO A 91 28.58 5.47 -14.63
C PRO A 91 28.97 4.82 -13.30
N LYS A 92 28.30 3.72 -12.95
CA LYS A 92 28.52 2.94 -11.73
C LYS A 92 28.43 1.44 -12.05
N THR A 93 29.21 0.63 -11.34
CA THR A 93 29.22 -0.83 -11.53
C THR A 93 28.80 -1.61 -10.30
N ASN A 94 28.97 -1.05 -9.10
CA ASN A 94 28.69 -1.77 -7.85
C ASN A 94 27.46 -1.19 -7.18
N TRP A 95 26.51 -2.05 -6.84
CA TRP A 95 25.25 -1.70 -6.23
C TRP A 95 25.12 -2.51 -4.95
N SER A 96 24.63 -1.87 -3.90
CA SER A 96 24.39 -2.54 -2.63
C SER A 96 22.95 -2.36 -2.26
N PHE A 97 22.41 -3.33 -1.54
CA PHE A 97 21.05 -3.30 -1.04
C PHE A 97 21.03 -3.74 0.41
N ASN A 98 19.97 -3.36 1.13
CA ASN A 98 19.60 -3.90 2.43
C ASN A 98 18.20 -4.51 2.35
N MET A 99 18.01 -5.69 2.91
CA MET A 99 16.71 -6.36 2.93
C MET A 99 16.38 -6.84 4.34
N VAL A 100 15.09 -6.86 4.67
CA VAL A 100 14.61 -7.27 5.99
C VAL A 100 14.92 -8.75 6.25
N GLY A 101 15.37 -9.05 7.48
CA GLY A 101 15.60 -10.40 7.96
C GLY A 101 17.07 -10.73 8.21
N ASN A 102 17.36 -12.01 8.44
CA ASN A 102 18.73 -12.51 8.46
C ASN A 102 19.18 -12.92 7.06
N ALA A 103 20.49 -12.87 6.81
CA ALA A 103 21.03 -13.24 5.50
C ALA A 103 20.66 -14.68 5.11
N PRO A 104 20.24 -14.93 3.85
CA PRO A 104 19.77 -16.23 3.38
C PRO A 104 20.82 -17.34 3.48
N GLU A 105 22.12 -17.01 3.45
CA GLU A 105 23.22 -17.96 3.60
C GLU A 105 23.29 -18.59 4.99
N LEU A 106 22.73 -17.91 6.00
CA LEU A 106 22.72 -18.38 7.39
C LEU A 106 21.56 -19.35 7.67
N GLY A 107 20.50 -19.35 6.83
CA GLY A 107 19.26 -20.08 7.10
C GLY A 107 18.53 -19.58 8.37
N GLY A 108 17.54 -20.33 8.84
CA GLY A 108 16.78 -19.99 10.05
C GLY A 108 15.65 -18.98 9.82
N THR A 109 14.83 -18.78 10.84
CA THR A 109 13.64 -17.93 10.77
C THR A 109 13.85 -16.65 11.56
N THR A 110 13.71 -15.50 10.91
CA THR A 110 13.54 -14.20 11.56
C THR A 110 12.04 -13.89 11.67
N ASN A 111 11.62 -13.43 12.86
CA ASN A 111 10.24 -13.07 13.14
C ASN A 111 10.16 -11.59 13.48
N PHE A 112 9.30 -10.85 12.80
CA PHE A 112 8.99 -9.47 13.11
C PHE A 112 7.59 -9.37 13.70
N ARG A 113 7.38 -8.45 14.63
CA ARG A 113 6.01 -8.01 14.89
C ARG A 113 5.58 -7.15 13.71
N ALA A 114 4.34 -7.33 13.28
CA ALA A 114 3.73 -6.57 12.22
C ALA A 114 2.45 -5.87 12.74
N PRO A 115 2.59 -4.75 13.48
CA PRO A 115 1.46 -3.97 13.93
C PRO A 115 0.58 -3.56 12.75
N ILE A 116 -0.72 -3.79 12.86
CA ILE A 116 -1.72 -3.27 11.94
C ILE A 116 -2.47 -2.17 12.69
N VAL A 117 -2.27 -0.92 12.30
CA VAL A 117 -2.96 0.25 12.85
C VAL A 117 -4.10 0.61 11.90
N PRO A 118 -5.38 0.32 12.23
CA PRO A 118 -6.49 0.74 11.40
C PRO A 118 -6.65 2.26 11.50
N VAL A 119 -6.72 2.97 10.36
CA VAL A 119 -6.87 4.42 10.31
C VAL A 119 -8.20 4.79 9.68
N SER A 120 -9.20 5.05 10.54
CA SER A 120 -10.50 5.53 10.10
C SER A 120 -10.44 7.01 9.72
N LEU A 121 -11.34 7.44 8.85
CA LEU A 121 -11.41 8.83 8.36
C LEU A 121 -12.62 9.55 8.95
N LEU A 122 -12.46 10.82 9.31
CA LEU A 122 -13.58 11.72 9.57
C LEU A 122 -13.43 12.98 8.72
N MET A 123 -14.33 13.16 7.77
CA MET A 123 -14.36 14.33 6.92
C MET A 123 -14.98 15.52 7.65
N LEU A 124 -14.31 16.66 7.59
CA LEU A 124 -14.72 17.88 8.28
C LEU A 124 -15.33 18.91 7.32
N ASN A 125 -16.12 19.81 7.89
CA ASN A 125 -16.54 21.07 7.28
C ASN A 125 -15.39 22.10 7.29
N ALA A 126 -15.58 23.23 6.61
CA ALA A 126 -14.59 24.31 6.58
C ALA A 126 -14.36 24.97 7.96
N ASP A 127 -15.32 24.85 8.88
CA ASP A 127 -15.21 25.32 10.26
C ASP A 127 -14.60 24.27 11.22
N GLY A 128 -14.19 23.11 10.69
CA GLY A 128 -13.59 22.02 11.47
C GLY A 128 -14.60 21.09 12.15
N THR A 129 -15.91 21.31 12.00
CA THR A 129 -16.93 20.40 12.57
C THR A 129 -17.08 19.13 11.73
N PRO A 130 -17.50 17.99 12.31
CA PRO A 130 -17.79 16.77 11.56
C PRO A 130 -18.83 16.98 10.47
N ARG A 131 -18.55 16.54 9.24
CA ARG A 131 -19.45 16.75 8.10
C ARG A 131 -20.46 15.62 7.97
N SER A 132 -21.71 15.99 7.67
CA SER A 132 -22.76 15.04 7.27
C SER A 132 -23.33 15.42 5.92
N VAL A 133 -23.65 14.42 5.09
CA VAL A 133 -24.33 14.59 3.80
C VAL A 133 -25.55 13.68 3.81
N ASN A 134 -26.72 14.19 3.43
CA ASN A 134 -27.99 13.47 3.45
C ASN A 134 -28.33 12.84 4.83
N GLY A 135 -27.92 13.50 5.91
CA GLY A 135 -28.12 13.03 7.28
C GLY A 135 -27.16 11.91 7.72
N GLN A 136 -26.20 11.50 6.86
CA GLN A 136 -25.17 10.52 7.17
C GLN A 136 -23.86 11.20 7.49
N LEU A 137 -23.23 10.81 8.61
CA LEU A 137 -21.90 11.27 8.98
C LEU A 137 -20.88 10.76 7.96
N LEU A 138 -20.00 11.64 7.49
CA LEU A 138 -18.88 11.27 6.64
C LEU A 138 -17.73 10.70 7.50
N TYR A 139 -17.99 9.54 8.09
CA TYR A 139 -17.03 8.73 8.83
C TYR A 139 -16.80 7.42 8.08
N TYR A 140 -15.53 7.11 7.79
CA TYR A 140 -15.17 5.88 7.11
C TYR A 140 -14.34 4.98 8.05
N ASP A 141 -14.97 3.92 8.53
CA ASP A 141 -14.37 2.97 9.47
C ASP A 141 -13.38 2.04 8.77
N ALA A 142 -12.10 2.06 9.16
CA ALA A 142 -11.09 1.13 8.66
C ALA A 142 -11.20 -0.26 9.30
N THR A 143 -11.78 -0.37 10.50
CA THR A 143 -11.77 -1.60 11.29
C THR A 143 -12.56 -2.73 10.63
N GLN A 144 -13.52 -2.39 9.77
CA GLN A 144 -14.31 -3.35 9.00
C GLN A 144 -13.48 -4.22 8.04
N PHE A 145 -12.28 -3.79 7.67
CA PHE A 145 -11.40 -4.51 6.74
C PHE A 145 -10.33 -5.36 7.44
N VAL A 146 -10.13 -5.17 8.74
CA VAL A 146 -9.03 -5.79 9.51
C VAL A 146 -9.09 -7.31 9.48
N SER A 147 -10.26 -7.91 9.69
CA SER A 147 -10.38 -9.38 9.68
C SER A 147 -10.00 -9.96 8.32
N LYS A 148 -10.47 -9.36 7.23
CA LYS A 148 -10.12 -9.81 5.87
C LYS A 148 -8.63 -9.67 5.58
N VAL A 149 -8.00 -8.60 6.05
CA VAL A 149 -6.56 -8.41 5.94
C VAL A 149 -5.79 -9.49 6.72
N LEU A 150 -6.19 -9.76 7.97
CA LEU A 150 -5.57 -10.81 8.79
C LEU A 150 -5.74 -12.20 8.19
N ASP A 151 -6.89 -12.48 7.58
CA ASP A 151 -7.21 -13.77 6.93
C ASP A 151 -6.56 -13.93 5.54
N SER A 152 -5.88 -12.91 5.05
CA SER A 152 -5.25 -12.88 3.72
C SER A 152 -3.93 -13.66 3.66
N PRO A 153 -3.45 -14.04 2.47
CA PRO A 153 -2.15 -14.70 2.29
C PRO A 153 -0.96 -13.84 2.73
N VAL A 154 -1.15 -12.55 3.00
CA VAL A 154 -0.10 -11.68 3.56
C VAL A 154 0.29 -12.14 4.96
N PHE A 155 -0.68 -12.59 5.77
CA PHE A 155 -0.45 -12.99 7.16
C PHE A 155 -0.79 -14.45 7.46
N GLN A 156 -1.58 -15.11 6.61
CA GLN A 156 -1.88 -16.54 6.71
C GLN A 156 -0.93 -17.38 5.88
N ASP A 157 -0.65 -18.58 6.37
CA ASP A 157 0.12 -19.58 5.66
C ASP A 157 -0.64 -20.08 4.41
N HIS A 158 0.04 -20.10 3.28
CA HIS A 158 -0.42 -20.71 2.03
C HIS A 158 0.70 -21.50 1.35
N GLU A 159 0.32 -22.44 0.48
CA GLU A 159 1.26 -23.22 -0.32
C GLU A 159 1.82 -22.37 -1.46
N TYR A 160 3.13 -22.33 -1.57
CA TYR A 160 3.88 -21.53 -2.54
C TYR A 160 4.98 -22.38 -3.15
N SER A 161 5.24 -22.26 -4.46
CA SER A 161 6.30 -23.05 -5.12
C SER A 161 7.71 -22.72 -4.59
N SER A 162 7.90 -21.53 -4.02
CA SER A 162 9.14 -21.10 -3.37
C SER A 162 9.40 -21.73 -1.99
N SER A 163 8.43 -22.47 -1.43
CA SER A 163 8.55 -23.07 -0.10
C SER A 163 8.03 -24.51 -0.06
N LYS A 164 8.62 -25.34 0.81
CA LYS A 164 8.13 -26.70 1.08
C LYS A 164 7.08 -26.76 2.19
N THR A 165 7.05 -25.72 3.00
CA THR A 165 6.09 -25.55 4.09
C THR A 165 5.24 -24.34 3.74
N PRO A 166 3.92 -24.40 3.97
CA PRO A 166 3.07 -23.22 3.92
C PRO A 166 3.71 -22.03 4.62
N THR A 167 3.60 -20.86 4.02
CA THR A 167 4.18 -19.62 4.54
C THR A 167 3.41 -18.40 4.05
N GLN A 168 3.87 -17.20 4.42
CA GLN A 168 3.26 -15.92 4.08
C GLN A 168 3.71 -15.44 2.69
N PHE A 169 2.88 -14.61 2.07
CA PHE A 169 3.12 -14.09 0.72
C PHE A 169 4.51 -13.44 0.56
N THR A 170 4.88 -12.52 1.46
CA THR A 170 6.16 -11.79 1.35
C THR A 170 7.37 -12.67 1.65
N ASP A 171 7.23 -13.65 2.56
CA ASP A 171 8.24 -14.70 2.77
C ASP A 171 8.44 -15.52 1.49
N ALA A 172 7.34 -15.92 0.84
CA ALA A 172 7.40 -16.66 -0.40
C ALA A 172 8.08 -15.88 -1.54
N VAL A 173 7.89 -14.56 -1.63
CA VAL A 173 8.59 -13.69 -2.59
C VAL A 173 10.09 -13.65 -2.28
N GLN A 174 10.50 -13.36 -1.04
CA GLN A 174 11.92 -13.36 -0.67
C GLN A 174 12.58 -14.73 -0.93
N ARG A 175 11.88 -15.83 -0.62
CA ARG A 175 12.40 -17.18 -0.88
C ARG A 175 12.52 -17.50 -2.37
N ALA A 176 11.61 -16.98 -3.19
CA ALA A 176 11.69 -17.12 -4.64
C ALA A 176 12.92 -16.40 -5.19
N GLU A 177 13.21 -15.20 -4.67
CA GLU A 177 14.36 -14.39 -5.05
C GLU A 177 15.70 -15.05 -4.71
N PHE A 178 15.83 -15.54 -3.48
CA PHE A 178 17.06 -16.19 -2.99
C PHE A 178 17.08 -17.72 -3.17
N TRP A 179 16.31 -18.23 -4.14
CA TRP A 179 16.08 -19.66 -4.36
C TRP A 179 17.38 -20.48 -4.40
N GLN A 180 18.37 -20.07 -5.18
CA GLN A 180 19.66 -20.78 -5.25
C GLN A 180 20.45 -20.74 -3.93
N THR A 181 20.34 -19.66 -3.16
CA THR A 181 21.07 -19.49 -1.90
C THR A 181 20.48 -20.34 -0.78
N VAL A 182 19.15 -20.39 -0.71
CA VAL A 182 18.41 -21.15 0.31
C VAL A 182 18.47 -22.66 0.02
N GLY A 183 18.49 -23.05 -1.26
CA GLY A 183 18.63 -24.43 -1.72
C GLY A 183 17.33 -25.24 -1.61
N HIS A 184 17.04 -26.06 -2.62
CA HIS A 184 15.79 -26.83 -2.71
C HIS A 184 16.02 -28.26 -3.23
N PRO A 185 16.15 -29.27 -2.36
CA PRO A 185 16.11 -29.18 -0.88
C PRO A 185 17.31 -28.39 -0.32
N PRO A 186 17.14 -27.71 0.83
CA PRO A 186 18.26 -27.05 1.48
C PRO A 186 19.34 -28.09 1.80
N PRO A 187 20.63 -27.72 1.71
CA PRO A 187 21.72 -28.58 2.18
C PRO A 187 21.43 -29.07 3.60
N ALA A 188 21.76 -30.32 3.93
CA ALA A 188 21.43 -30.93 5.23
C ALA A 188 21.96 -30.18 6.46
N ASN A 189 22.87 -29.22 6.26
CA ASN A 189 23.46 -28.34 7.27
C ASN A 189 22.88 -26.90 7.28
N ARG A 190 21.86 -26.59 6.47
CA ARG A 190 21.15 -25.30 6.46
C ARG A 190 19.69 -25.52 6.85
N GLY A 191 19.23 -24.81 7.89
CA GLY A 191 17.81 -24.79 8.27
C GLY A 191 16.95 -24.06 7.23
N SER A 192 15.63 -24.24 7.28
CA SER A 192 14.72 -23.44 6.45
C SER A 192 14.91 -21.94 6.72
N TRP A 193 15.05 -21.13 5.68
CA TRP A 193 15.22 -19.66 5.77
C TRP A 193 13.88 -18.94 5.66
N HIS A 194 13.49 -18.14 6.65
CA HIS A 194 12.20 -17.44 6.59
C HIS A 194 12.28 -16.05 7.23
N THR A 195 11.48 -15.13 6.70
CA THR A 195 11.19 -13.80 7.25
C THR A 195 9.68 -13.70 7.45
N LEU A 196 9.23 -13.93 8.70
CA LEU A 196 7.80 -14.02 9.01
C LEU A 196 7.29 -12.78 9.75
N LEU A 197 6.07 -12.37 9.40
CA LEU A 197 5.34 -11.25 9.96
C LEU A 197 4.28 -11.73 10.95
N ASN A 198 4.41 -11.37 12.22
CA ASN A 198 3.42 -11.68 13.24
C ASN A 198 2.46 -10.49 13.41
N ALA A 199 1.32 -10.55 12.70
CA ALA A 199 0.33 -9.49 12.71
C ALA A 199 -0.26 -9.24 14.11
N GLU A 200 -0.36 -7.97 14.51
CA GLU A 200 -1.02 -7.57 15.75
C GLU A 200 -1.87 -6.33 15.52
N VAL A 201 -3.19 -6.44 15.73
CA VAL A 201 -4.09 -5.29 15.60
C VAL A 201 -3.85 -4.32 16.74
N LYS A 202 -3.57 -3.07 16.40
CA LYS A 202 -3.34 -1.97 17.35
C LYS A 202 -4.55 -1.07 17.48
N THR A 203 -4.44 -0.13 18.40
CA THR A 203 -5.47 0.88 18.66
C THR A 203 -5.84 1.61 17.36
N PRO A 204 -7.11 1.57 16.93
CA PRO A 204 -7.56 2.32 15.78
C PRO A 204 -7.30 3.82 15.95
N ARG A 205 -6.85 4.47 14.88
CA ARG A 205 -6.58 5.90 14.83
C ARG A 205 -7.60 6.60 13.94
N LEU A 206 -7.80 7.89 14.17
CA LEU A 206 -8.76 8.71 13.42
C LEU A 206 -8.03 9.84 12.73
N MET A 207 -8.02 9.82 11.40
CA MET A 207 -7.53 10.92 10.58
C MET A 207 -8.65 11.92 10.32
N LEU A 208 -8.47 13.15 10.81
CA LEU A 208 -9.40 14.25 10.57
C LEU A 208 -9.05 14.93 9.24
N LEU A 209 -9.92 14.78 8.22
CA LEU A 209 -9.68 15.32 6.89
C LEU A 209 -10.34 16.71 6.72
N PRO A 210 -9.55 17.80 6.60
CA PRO A 210 -10.11 19.14 6.44
C PRO A 210 -10.75 19.32 5.06
N LYS A 211 -11.88 20.05 5.01
CA LYS A 211 -12.55 20.37 3.74
C LYS A 211 -11.58 21.07 2.77
N GLY A 212 -11.66 20.70 1.50
CA GLY A 212 -10.78 21.22 0.44
C GLY A 212 -9.65 20.25 0.05
N PHE A 213 -9.26 19.35 0.95
CA PHE A 213 -8.20 18.37 0.72
C PHE A 213 -8.72 16.93 0.51
N TYR A 214 -10.03 16.75 0.39
CA TYR A 214 -10.62 15.47 0.07
C TYR A 214 -11.71 15.58 -1.01
N ARG A 215 -11.98 14.47 -1.67
CA ARG A 215 -13.22 14.14 -2.38
C ARG A 215 -13.77 12.84 -1.82
N PHE A 216 -15.07 12.62 -1.92
CA PHE A 216 -15.69 11.39 -1.39
C PHE A 216 -16.74 10.85 -2.34
N ALA A 217 -16.86 9.54 -2.43
CA ALA A 217 -17.99 8.86 -3.04
C ALA A 217 -18.81 8.19 -1.93
N LEU A 218 -20.14 8.31 -2.01
CA LEU A 218 -21.05 7.60 -1.12
C LEU A 218 -21.36 6.23 -1.69
N ASN A 219 -21.61 5.27 -0.81
CA ASN A 219 -22.21 3.99 -1.21
C ASN A 219 -23.58 4.23 -1.87
N LYS A 220 -24.06 3.23 -2.62
CA LYS A 220 -25.38 3.30 -3.29
C LYS A 220 -26.54 3.54 -2.32
N ASP A 221 -26.40 3.16 -1.05
CA ASP A 221 -27.39 3.42 0.00
C ASP A 221 -27.25 4.81 0.67
N GLY A 222 -26.31 5.63 0.21
CA GLY A 222 -26.02 6.96 0.73
C GLY A 222 -25.11 6.99 1.96
N SER A 223 -24.64 5.83 2.45
CA SER A 223 -23.69 5.77 3.56
C SER A 223 -22.27 6.15 3.14
N CYS A 224 -21.47 6.61 4.10
CA CYS A 224 -20.05 6.83 3.89
C CYS A 224 -19.25 5.53 4.10
N CYS A 225 -18.31 5.18 3.22
CA CYS A 225 -18.09 5.75 1.90
C CYS A 225 -17.74 4.61 0.93
N GLU A 226 -17.99 4.81 -0.36
CA GLU A 226 -17.50 3.89 -1.40
C GLU A 226 -15.98 4.06 -1.53
N PHE A 227 -15.50 5.31 -1.62
CA PHE A 227 -14.07 5.65 -1.50
C PHE A 227 -13.87 7.12 -1.11
N VAL A 228 -12.65 7.47 -0.71
CA VAL A 228 -12.22 8.83 -0.42
C VAL A 228 -10.94 9.11 -1.21
N LEU A 229 -10.87 10.26 -1.89
CA LEU A 229 -9.64 10.77 -2.48
C LEU A 229 -9.05 11.84 -1.59
N VAL A 230 -7.75 11.81 -1.33
CA VAL A 230 -7.07 12.76 -0.44
C VAL A 230 -5.90 13.40 -1.17
N ASP A 231 -5.72 14.71 -0.98
CA ASP A 231 -4.51 15.40 -1.45
C ASP A 231 -3.28 14.76 -0.79
N ALA A 232 -2.32 14.29 -1.58
CA ALA A 232 -1.18 13.59 -1.04
C ALA A 232 -0.42 14.44 -0.02
N ASN A 233 -0.11 15.71 -0.32
CA ASN A 233 0.65 16.54 0.63
C ASN A 233 -0.08 16.70 1.96
N LYS A 234 -1.40 16.97 1.94
CA LYS A 234 -2.19 17.01 3.17
C LYS A 234 -2.23 15.65 3.88
N PHE A 235 -2.34 14.55 3.15
CA PHE A 235 -2.37 13.21 3.72
C PHE A 235 -1.14 12.94 4.59
N GLY A 236 0.08 13.18 4.09
CA GLY A 236 1.26 12.92 4.91
C GLY A 236 1.58 13.99 5.95
N GLU A 237 1.09 15.23 5.83
CA GLU A 237 1.05 16.17 6.97
C GLU A 237 0.23 15.62 8.15
N LEU A 238 -0.84 14.86 7.87
CA LEU A 238 -1.67 14.23 8.89
C LEU A 238 -1.11 12.86 9.34
N LEU A 239 -0.35 12.20 8.49
CA LEU A 239 0.22 10.87 8.77
C LEU A 239 1.51 10.97 9.59
N PHE A 240 2.51 11.74 9.14
CA PHE A 240 3.87 11.77 9.70
C PHE A 240 4.05 12.85 10.76
N PRO A 241 4.72 12.57 11.89
CA PRO A 241 5.01 13.57 12.90
C PRO A 241 6.05 14.61 12.45
N ALA A 242 6.16 15.69 13.23
CA ALA A 242 7.35 16.52 13.23
C ALA A 242 8.54 15.76 13.85
N THR A 243 9.75 16.31 13.79
CA THR A 243 10.92 15.64 14.36
C THR A 243 10.83 15.68 15.87
N PHE A 244 11.11 14.57 16.52
CA PHE A 244 11.06 14.40 17.97
C PHE A 244 11.84 15.52 18.69
N PRO A 245 11.26 16.12 19.75
CA PRO A 245 9.97 15.78 20.36
C PRO A 245 8.75 16.34 19.60
N PHE A 246 7.70 15.52 19.50
CA PHE A 246 6.40 15.85 18.89
C PHE A 246 5.25 15.40 19.81
N ASP A 247 4.02 15.79 19.48
CA ASP A 247 2.80 15.33 20.17
C ASP A 247 2.03 14.29 19.33
N GLY A 248 0.93 13.75 19.87
CA GLY A 248 0.11 12.75 19.19
C GLY A 248 -0.88 13.31 18.17
N SER A 249 -0.59 14.45 17.54
CA SER A 249 -1.50 15.08 16.57
C SER A 249 -1.55 14.38 15.21
N THR A 250 -0.50 13.66 14.84
CA THR A 250 -0.40 12.89 13.59
C THR A 250 -0.56 11.40 13.86
N ILE A 251 -0.95 10.64 12.84
CA ILE A 251 -1.30 9.22 13.00
C ILE A 251 -0.09 8.38 13.45
N ILE A 252 1.05 8.52 12.78
CA ILE A 252 2.30 7.80 13.13
C ILE A 252 2.81 8.29 14.49
N GLY A 253 2.86 9.60 14.73
CA GLY A 253 3.34 10.15 16.00
C GLY A 253 2.51 9.66 17.19
N ALA A 254 1.19 9.58 17.03
CA ALA A 254 0.31 9.03 18.06
C ALA A 254 0.51 7.53 18.30
N ALA A 255 0.87 6.76 17.26
CA ALA A 255 1.19 5.33 17.36
C ALA A 255 2.53 5.10 18.07
N GLU A 256 3.56 5.90 17.76
CA GLU A 256 4.86 5.86 18.44
C GLU A 256 4.75 6.20 19.93
N LEU A 257 4.08 7.32 20.26
CA LEU A 257 3.94 7.76 21.65
C LEU A 257 3.14 6.77 22.51
N ALA A 258 2.23 6.01 21.90
CA ALA A 258 1.48 4.96 22.58
C ALA A 258 2.28 3.66 22.74
N GLY A 259 3.40 3.49 22.03
CA GLY A 259 4.12 2.23 21.93
C GLY A 259 3.38 1.17 21.12
N ASP A 260 2.41 1.58 20.28
CA ASP A 260 1.73 0.67 19.34
C ASP A 260 2.70 0.17 18.26
N ILE A 261 3.69 1.00 17.92
CA ILE A 261 4.78 0.69 16.99
C ILE A 261 6.13 1.03 17.63
N THR A 262 7.19 0.38 17.17
CA THR A 262 8.57 0.57 17.60
C THR A 262 9.51 0.45 16.40
N THR A 263 10.77 0.83 16.59
CA THR A 263 11.83 0.66 15.58
C THR A 263 12.11 -0.80 15.21
N LYS A 264 11.56 -1.78 15.95
CA LYS A 264 11.76 -3.22 15.68
C LYS A 264 10.59 -3.87 14.96
N ASP A 265 9.59 -3.08 14.60
CA ASP A 265 8.36 -3.54 13.98
C ASP A 265 8.33 -3.18 12.48
N ILE A 266 7.57 -3.95 11.71
CA ILE A 266 7.21 -3.62 10.33
C ILE A 266 5.74 -3.23 10.35
N SER A 267 5.47 -1.93 10.42
CA SER A 267 4.14 -1.43 10.80
C SER A 267 3.28 -1.10 9.58
N SER A 268 2.04 -1.59 9.53
CA SER A 268 1.09 -1.27 8.45
C SER A 268 -0.01 -0.35 8.97
N PHE A 269 -0.13 0.84 8.37
CA PHE A 269 -1.26 1.75 8.59
C PHE A 269 -2.33 1.43 7.55
N LEU A 270 -3.35 0.68 7.97
CA LEU A 270 -4.41 0.18 7.12
C LEU A 270 -5.50 1.24 7.00
N PHE A 271 -5.71 1.75 5.80
CA PHE A 271 -6.79 2.67 5.48
C PHE A 271 -7.96 1.92 4.80
N PRO A 272 -9.20 2.44 4.91
CA PRO A 272 -10.29 1.99 4.03
C PRO A 272 -9.98 2.41 2.58
N ASN A 273 -10.91 2.26 1.63
CA ASN A 273 -10.75 2.69 0.23
C ASN A 273 -10.38 4.19 0.11
N THR A 274 -9.11 4.53 0.29
CA THR A 274 -8.57 5.88 0.47
C THR A 274 -7.43 6.02 -0.51
N TYR A 275 -7.51 6.92 -1.47
CA TYR A 275 -6.51 6.99 -2.53
C TYR A 275 -5.99 8.41 -2.66
N LEU A 276 -4.70 8.57 -2.96
CA LEU A 276 -4.09 9.89 -3.00
C LEU A 276 -4.08 10.43 -4.43
N TYR A 277 -4.41 11.71 -4.55
CA TYR A 277 -4.20 12.47 -5.78
C TYR A 277 -3.00 13.42 -5.60
N LEU A 278 -2.26 13.62 -6.70
CA LEU A 278 -1.05 14.45 -6.72
C LEU A 278 -1.35 15.83 -7.30
N ASN A 279 -0.43 16.78 -7.08
CA ASN A 279 -0.43 18.09 -7.73
C ASN A 279 -1.70 18.94 -7.54
N GLY A 280 -2.52 18.63 -6.52
CA GLY A 280 -3.82 19.27 -6.31
C GLY A 280 -4.87 18.93 -7.38
N ASP A 281 -4.60 17.98 -8.27
CA ASP A 281 -5.50 17.57 -9.36
C ASP A 281 -6.01 16.15 -9.10
N VAL A 282 -7.31 16.02 -8.87
CA VAL A 282 -7.98 14.72 -8.65
C VAL A 282 -7.89 13.79 -9.86
N LYS A 283 -7.56 14.31 -11.05
CA LYS A 283 -7.29 13.50 -12.25
C LYS A 283 -5.90 12.86 -12.23
N ASP A 284 -4.97 13.40 -11.44
CA ASP A 284 -3.65 12.83 -11.21
C ASP A 284 -3.71 11.82 -10.05
N CYS A 285 -4.64 10.89 -10.17
CA CYS A 285 -4.96 9.81 -9.26
C CYS A 285 -4.62 8.46 -9.94
N CYS A 286 -4.20 7.41 -9.23
CA CYS A 286 -4.38 7.21 -7.78
C CYS A 286 -3.17 6.51 -7.14
N VAL A 287 -2.61 7.11 -6.09
CA VAL A 287 -1.63 6.43 -5.22
C VAL A 287 -2.40 5.59 -4.21
N LEU A 288 -2.17 4.28 -4.18
CA LEU A 288 -2.94 3.33 -3.36
C LEU A 288 -2.25 2.95 -2.04
N GLY A 289 -0.94 3.14 -2.00
CA GLY A 289 -0.05 2.80 -0.91
C GLY A 289 1.29 3.49 -1.08
N PHE A 290 2.10 3.45 -0.03
CA PHE A 290 3.54 3.63 -0.08
C PHE A 290 4.18 3.00 1.16
N HIS A 291 5.46 2.66 1.07
CA HIS A 291 6.27 2.27 2.20
C HIS A 291 7.39 3.28 2.47
N GLY A 292 8.03 3.15 3.64
CA GLY A 292 9.17 3.96 4.02
C GLY A 292 9.45 3.87 5.51
N ALA A 293 10.12 4.89 6.04
CA ALA A 293 10.38 4.99 7.47
C ALA A 293 10.14 6.40 7.99
N ASP A 294 9.54 6.50 9.18
CA ASP A 294 9.66 7.71 9.98
C ASP A 294 11.04 7.72 10.66
N THR A 295 11.81 8.77 10.40
CA THR A 295 13.20 8.89 10.82
C THR A 295 13.35 9.92 11.92
N GLU A 296 13.76 9.45 13.09
CA GLU A 296 13.87 10.25 14.29
C GLU A 296 15.30 10.30 14.84
N PRO A 297 15.70 11.40 15.51
CA PRO A 297 17.01 11.49 16.11
C PRO A 297 17.14 10.43 17.22
N GLY A 298 18.38 10.01 17.43
CA GLY A 298 18.71 9.11 18.52
C GLY A 298 18.47 9.75 19.88
N ILE A 299 18.20 8.90 20.86
CA ILE A 299 17.94 9.28 22.24
C ILE A 299 18.95 8.59 23.17
N PRO A 300 19.27 9.15 24.35
CA PRO A 300 20.26 8.53 25.22
C PRO A 300 19.98 7.06 25.56
N SER A 301 18.72 6.66 25.68
CA SER A 301 18.31 5.29 26.01
C SER A 301 18.59 4.26 24.91
N ASN A 302 18.77 4.69 23.65
CA ASN A 302 19.14 3.81 22.54
C ASN A 302 20.59 3.99 22.08
N GLY A 303 21.42 4.65 22.89
CA GLY A 303 22.82 4.94 22.55
C GLY A 303 22.99 6.08 21.55
N ASN A 304 21.99 6.96 21.41
CA ASN A 304 21.94 8.05 20.43
C ASN A 304 22.00 7.58 18.97
N LEU A 305 21.51 6.36 18.68
CA LEU A 305 21.39 5.88 17.31
C LEU A 305 20.13 6.47 16.65
N PRO A 306 20.20 6.97 15.41
CA PRO A 306 19.01 7.33 14.65
C PRO A 306 17.98 6.21 14.66
N ARG A 307 16.72 6.58 14.88
CA ARG A 307 15.58 5.67 15.02
C ARG A 307 14.81 5.64 13.71
N PHE A 308 14.59 4.45 13.16
CA PHE A 308 13.86 4.25 11.92
C PHE A 308 12.66 3.35 12.22
N TYR A 309 11.47 3.94 12.17
CA TYR A 309 10.21 3.22 12.28
C TYR A 309 9.75 2.82 10.89
N VAL A 310 10.07 1.58 10.50
CA VAL A 310 9.71 1.03 9.19
C VAL A 310 8.20 0.80 9.13
N LEU A 311 7.58 1.35 8.10
CA LEU A 311 6.13 1.37 7.96
C LEU A 311 5.66 1.42 6.51
N ASN A 312 4.39 1.10 6.32
CA ASN A 312 3.66 1.43 5.11
C ASN A 312 2.30 2.07 5.42
N TYR A 313 1.82 2.85 4.47
CA TYR A 313 0.41 3.12 4.29
C TYR A 313 -0.11 2.17 3.21
N SER A 314 -1.19 1.45 3.53
CA SER A 314 -1.84 0.55 2.58
C SER A 314 -3.35 0.71 2.63
N SER A 315 -3.97 0.84 1.46
CA SER A 315 -5.43 0.93 1.35
C SER A 315 -6.04 -0.44 1.12
N TRP A 316 -7.11 -0.76 1.84
CA TRP A 316 -8.03 -1.78 1.37
C TRP A 316 -8.62 -1.34 0.02
N ILE A 317 -8.77 -2.27 -0.93
CA ILE A 317 -9.35 -1.98 -2.23
C ILE A 317 -10.62 -2.81 -2.41
N SER A 318 -11.79 -2.17 -2.29
CA SER A 318 -13.03 -2.91 -2.53
C SER A 318 -13.18 -3.29 -4.01
N PRO A 319 -13.73 -4.50 -4.31
CA PRO A 319 -13.85 -4.97 -5.69
C PRO A 319 -14.55 -3.99 -6.61
N GLY A 320 -14.04 -3.86 -7.84
CA GLY A 320 -14.63 -3.03 -8.89
C GLY A 320 -14.17 -1.56 -8.91
N LEU A 321 -13.40 -1.10 -7.92
CA LEU A 321 -12.88 0.28 -7.91
C LEU A 321 -11.74 0.50 -8.91
N PHE A 322 -10.87 -0.52 -9.11
CA PHE A 322 -9.77 -0.49 -10.08
C PHE A 322 -9.81 -1.73 -10.99
N GLY A 323 -11.01 -2.07 -11.46
CA GLY A 323 -11.26 -3.29 -12.22
C GLY A 323 -11.28 -4.55 -11.33
N ASP A 324 -11.09 -5.71 -11.97
CA ASP A 324 -11.20 -7.01 -11.30
C ASP A 324 -9.88 -7.50 -10.68
N SER A 325 -8.73 -6.95 -11.11
CA SER A 325 -7.40 -7.45 -10.70
C SER A 325 -6.81 -6.71 -9.51
N PHE A 326 -7.00 -5.39 -9.38
CA PHE A 326 -6.54 -4.60 -8.24
C PHE A 326 -7.64 -4.54 -7.18
N ALA A 327 -7.52 -5.35 -6.14
CA ALA A 327 -8.55 -5.56 -5.13
C ALA A 327 -7.96 -6.02 -3.79
N ASP A 328 -8.78 -5.96 -2.75
CA ASP A 328 -8.51 -6.44 -1.39
C ASP A 328 -7.16 -6.00 -0.81
N VAL A 329 -6.16 -6.86 -0.86
CA VAL A 329 -4.83 -6.71 -0.28
C VAL A 329 -3.76 -6.38 -1.31
N THR A 330 -4.10 -6.08 -2.58
CA THR A 330 -3.09 -5.73 -3.61
C THR A 330 -2.12 -4.66 -3.11
N ALA A 331 -2.64 -3.56 -2.54
CA ALA A 331 -1.78 -2.51 -1.97
C ALA A 331 -0.94 -3.02 -0.80
N LEU A 332 -1.55 -3.73 0.15
CA LEU A 332 -0.82 -4.23 1.31
C LEU A 332 0.29 -5.22 0.95
N SER A 333 0.04 -6.14 0.00
CA SER A 333 1.04 -7.10 -0.45
C SER A 333 2.18 -6.43 -1.18
N HIS A 334 1.88 -5.42 -2.02
CA HIS A 334 2.87 -4.61 -2.73
C HIS A 334 3.77 -3.91 -1.72
N GLU A 335 3.18 -3.11 -0.83
CA GLU A 335 3.96 -2.28 0.08
C GLU A 335 4.78 -3.09 1.07
N LEU A 336 4.28 -4.24 1.52
CA LEU A 336 5.08 -5.12 2.38
C LEU A 336 6.17 -5.86 1.61
N ALA A 337 5.93 -6.27 0.36
CA ALA A 337 6.99 -6.87 -0.45
C ALA A 337 8.12 -5.88 -0.70
N GLU A 338 7.80 -4.65 -1.05
CA GLU A 338 8.79 -3.58 -1.21
C GLU A 338 9.44 -3.21 0.12
N THR A 339 8.70 -3.11 1.23
CA THR A 339 9.29 -2.90 2.57
C THR A 339 10.33 -3.96 2.93
N LEU A 340 10.09 -5.23 2.56
CA LEU A 340 11.03 -6.31 2.84
C LEU A 340 12.29 -6.25 1.95
N ASN A 341 12.17 -5.64 0.76
CA ASN A 341 13.24 -5.54 -0.23
C ASN A 341 13.99 -4.20 -0.20
N ASP A 342 13.38 -3.12 0.30
CA ASP A 342 13.94 -1.77 0.46
C ASP A 342 13.38 -1.07 1.73
N PRO A 343 13.69 -1.57 2.94
CA PRO A 343 13.07 -1.09 4.19
C PRO A 343 13.27 0.39 4.50
N PHE A 344 14.21 1.07 3.83
CA PHE A 344 14.53 2.48 4.07
C PHE A 344 14.32 3.37 2.83
N GLY A 345 13.83 2.82 1.72
CA GLY A 345 13.65 3.50 0.45
C GLY A 345 14.96 4.03 -0.14
N ASP A 346 16.08 3.33 0.09
CA ASP A 346 17.43 3.76 -0.26
C ASP A 346 18.23 2.74 -1.07
N ASN A 347 17.62 1.61 -1.46
CA ASN A 347 18.25 0.61 -2.31
C ASN A 347 18.29 1.06 -3.77
N ILE A 348 19.31 1.85 -4.10
CA ILE A 348 19.54 2.32 -5.47
C ILE A 348 19.96 1.15 -6.37
N THR A 349 19.35 1.07 -7.55
CA THR A 349 19.62 0.14 -8.65
C THR A 349 20.11 0.90 -9.89
N PRO A 350 20.64 0.24 -10.93
CA PRO A 350 20.77 0.88 -12.23
C PRO A 350 19.40 1.37 -12.72
N TRP A 351 19.36 2.51 -13.43
CA TRP A 351 18.12 2.95 -14.07
C TRP A 351 17.50 1.85 -14.95
N TRP A 352 16.23 1.59 -14.73
CA TRP A 352 15.43 0.60 -15.43
C TRP A 352 14.17 1.22 -16.04
N LEU A 353 13.71 0.64 -17.14
CA LEU A 353 12.46 0.98 -17.81
C LEU A 353 11.57 -0.26 -17.86
N ALA A 354 10.56 -0.28 -17.02
CA ALA A 354 9.64 -1.40 -16.90
C ALA A 354 8.66 -1.46 -18.10
N PRO A 355 8.03 -2.63 -18.36
CA PRO A 355 7.11 -2.77 -19.49
C PRO A 355 5.88 -1.85 -19.43
N ASN A 356 5.47 -1.47 -18.21
CA ASN A 356 4.42 -0.47 -17.90
C ASN A 356 4.83 0.99 -18.22
N LYS A 357 6.07 1.22 -18.69
CA LYS A 357 6.70 2.53 -18.95
C LYS A 357 7.11 3.31 -17.71
N ASN A 358 7.05 2.69 -16.54
CA ASN A 358 7.64 3.26 -15.34
C ASN A 358 9.17 3.26 -15.46
N CYS A 359 9.78 4.36 -15.04
CA CYS A 359 11.22 4.59 -15.15
C CYS A 359 11.75 5.06 -13.80
N GLN A 360 12.59 4.25 -13.18
CA GLN A 360 13.15 4.52 -11.86
C GLN A 360 14.55 3.91 -11.71
N ASP A 361 15.17 4.13 -10.56
CA ASP A 361 16.52 3.70 -10.18
C ASP A 361 16.62 3.21 -8.72
N ASN A 362 15.51 2.75 -8.16
CA ASN A 362 15.34 2.16 -6.84
C ASN A 362 14.89 0.69 -6.96
N LEU A 363 14.83 -0.02 -5.83
CA LEU A 363 14.45 -1.44 -5.75
C LEU A 363 12.98 -1.55 -5.31
N GLU A 364 12.09 -1.10 -6.18
CA GLU A 364 10.63 -1.11 -5.97
C GLU A 364 10.04 -2.30 -6.72
N THR A 365 9.90 -3.44 -6.04
CA THR A 365 9.55 -4.73 -6.67
C THR A 365 8.20 -4.70 -7.36
N GLY A 366 7.24 -3.99 -6.79
CA GLY A 366 5.87 -3.94 -7.28
C GLY A 366 5.71 -2.91 -8.40
N ASP A 367 6.48 -1.82 -8.36
CA ASP A 367 6.47 -0.74 -9.36
C ASP A 367 6.89 -1.18 -10.78
N VAL A 368 7.64 -2.28 -10.89
CA VAL A 368 8.00 -2.91 -12.16
C VAL A 368 6.78 -3.53 -12.85
N ILE A 369 5.81 -4.01 -12.04
CA ILE A 369 4.68 -4.83 -12.48
C ILE A 369 3.36 -4.07 -12.44
N GLU A 370 3.25 -3.00 -11.65
CA GLU A 370 2.02 -2.23 -11.53
C GLU A 370 1.51 -1.77 -12.92
N GLY A 371 0.24 -1.99 -13.21
CA GLY A 371 -0.36 -1.67 -14.52
C GLY A 371 -0.11 -2.68 -15.65
N LEU A 372 0.55 -3.81 -15.40
CA LEU A 372 0.56 -4.94 -16.33
C LEU A 372 -0.77 -5.74 -16.27
N PRO A 373 -1.19 -6.41 -17.36
CA PRO A 373 -2.46 -7.16 -17.38
C PRO A 373 -2.59 -8.27 -16.32
N ASN A 374 -1.47 -8.90 -15.95
CA ASN A 374 -1.39 -9.94 -14.93
C ASN A 374 -0.66 -9.43 -13.68
N ALA A 375 -0.87 -8.16 -13.32
CA ALA A 375 -0.18 -7.55 -12.20
C ALA A 375 -0.49 -8.23 -10.85
N THR A 376 -1.64 -8.89 -10.70
CA THR A 376 -2.00 -9.61 -9.47
C THR A 376 -2.11 -11.11 -9.68
N PHE A 377 -1.96 -11.87 -8.60
CA PHE A 377 -2.04 -13.32 -8.58
C PHE A 377 -3.15 -13.80 -7.63
N PRO A 378 -4.21 -14.45 -8.12
CA PRO A 378 -5.33 -14.85 -7.28
C PRO A 378 -4.93 -15.99 -6.33
N ILE A 379 -5.12 -15.79 -5.03
CA ILE A 379 -4.82 -16.77 -3.98
C ILE A 379 -6.07 -17.00 -3.13
N THR A 380 -6.50 -18.26 -3.02
CA THR A 380 -7.66 -18.60 -2.19
C THR A 380 -7.23 -19.09 -0.81
N VAL A 381 -7.55 -18.31 0.22
CA VAL A 381 -7.33 -18.65 1.63
C VAL A 381 -8.68 -18.65 2.34
N ASN A 382 -8.98 -19.71 3.09
CA ASN A 382 -10.22 -19.83 3.88
C ASN A 382 -11.53 -19.56 3.10
N GLY A 383 -11.54 -19.87 1.80
CA GLY A 383 -12.71 -19.69 0.93
C GLY A 383 -12.91 -18.26 0.38
N PHE A 384 -11.99 -17.34 0.64
CA PHE A 384 -11.92 -16.02 0.01
C PHE A 384 -10.73 -15.98 -0.97
N THR A 385 -10.95 -15.43 -2.16
CA THR A 385 -9.89 -15.23 -3.16
C THR A 385 -9.36 -13.79 -3.04
N TYR A 386 -8.10 -13.69 -2.63
CA TYR A 386 -7.32 -12.46 -2.54
C TYR A 386 -6.50 -12.23 -3.81
N HIS A 387 -6.09 -10.99 -4.05
CA HIS A 387 -5.35 -10.56 -5.23
C HIS A 387 -4.06 -9.84 -4.84
N PRO A 388 -3.10 -10.50 -4.15
CA PRO A 388 -1.80 -9.91 -3.95
C PRO A 388 -1.11 -9.62 -5.30
N GLN A 389 -0.24 -8.62 -5.31
CA GLN A 389 0.48 -8.24 -6.52
C GLN A 389 1.59 -9.27 -6.83
N ASN A 390 1.87 -9.51 -8.11
CA ASN A 390 3.13 -10.15 -8.51
C ASN A 390 4.26 -9.15 -8.30
N GLU A 391 5.41 -9.65 -7.86
CA GLU A 391 6.59 -8.85 -7.52
C GLU A 391 7.74 -9.18 -8.45
N ALA A 392 8.49 -8.16 -8.87
CA ALA A 392 9.79 -8.38 -9.51
C ALA A 392 10.81 -8.87 -8.48
N LEU A 393 11.67 -9.80 -8.87
CA LEU A 393 12.69 -10.39 -8.01
C LEU A 393 14.03 -9.69 -8.23
N LEU A 394 14.89 -9.62 -7.20
CA LEU A 394 16.24 -9.03 -7.28
C LEU A 394 17.03 -9.35 -8.56
N PRO A 395 17.09 -10.59 -9.10
CA PRO A 395 17.77 -10.87 -10.37
C PRO A 395 17.35 -9.98 -11.56
N TRP A 396 16.13 -9.43 -11.55
CA TRP A 396 15.69 -8.45 -12.55
C TRP A 396 16.43 -7.12 -12.40
N PHE A 397 16.54 -6.61 -11.17
CA PHE A 397 17.29 -5.40 -10.82
C PHE A 397 18.80 -5.57 -10.95
N GLU A 398 19.31 -6.79 -10.81
CA GLU A 398 20.71 -7.13 -11.07
C GLU A 398 21.05 -7.19 -12.58
N PHE A 399 20.03 -7.11 -13.45
CA PHE A 399 20.14 -7.38 -14.89
C PHE A 399 20.83 -8.72 -15.18
N GLN A 400 20.51 -9.74 -14.38
CA GLN A 400 21.18 -11.03 -14.43
C GLN A 400 20.62 -11.88 -15.57
N GLU A 401 21.34 -12.01 -16.70
CA GLU A 401 20.87 -12.72 -17.92
C GLU A 401 20.26 -14.11 -17.67
N ARG A 402 20.78 -14.83 -16.67
CA ARG A 402 20.21 -16.07 -16.16
C ARG A 402 19.88 -15.89 -14.69
N SER A 403 18.61 -15.59 -14.42
CA SER A 403 18.13 -15.43 -13.05
C SER A 403 18.52 -16.61 -12.15
N THR A 404 19.00 -16.30 -10.95
CA THR A 404 19.27 -17.24 -9.87
C THR A 404 18.06 -17.46 -8.96
N ALA A 405 16.96 -16.76 -9.21
CA ALA A 405 15.69 -16.99 -8.55
C ALA A 405 15.04 -18.31 -9.03
N ILE A 406 13.91 -18.63 -8.41
CA ILE A 406 13.10 -19.81 -8.73
C ILE A 406 12.86 -19.94 -10.24
N ASP A 407 13.12 -21.13 -10.77
CA ASP A 407 12.90 -21.47 -12.19
C ASP A 407 13.49 -20.48 -13.22
N HIS A 408 14.57 -19.76 -12.85
CA HIS A 408 15.14 -18.67 -13.66
C HIS A 408 14.15 -17.54 -13.98
N ALA A 409 13.15 -17.33 -13.12
CA ALA A 409 12.13 -16.30 -13.26
C ALA A 409 12.63 -14.92 -12.83
N TYR A 410 11.94 -13.88 -13.29
CA TYR A 410 12.15 -12.50 -12.83
C TYR A 410 10.98 -11.97 -12.00
N SER A 411 9.88 -12.71 -11.89
CA SER A 411 8.72 -12.37 -11.07
C SER A 411 8.18 -13.56 -10.30
N TYR A 412 7.39 -13.27 -9.28
CA TYR A 412 6.72 -14.25 -8.44
C TYR A 412 5.43 -13.66 -7.83
N PRO A 413 4.35 -14.42 -7.54
CA PRO A 413 4.17 -15.87 -7.74
C PRO A 413 4.08 -16.34 -9.19
N ASP A 414 3.59 -15.52 -10.10
CA ASP A 414 3.57 -15.83 -11.52
C ASP A 414 4.93 -15.52 -12.16
N THR A 415 5.64 -16.58 -12.51
CA THR A 415 6.99 -16.54 -13.11
C THR A 415 7.00 -16.07 -14.56
N SER A 416 5.83 -15.77 -15.14
CA SER A 416 5.67 -15.37 -16.54
C SER A 416 5.31 -13.89 -16.75
N VAL A 417 5.10 -13.11 -15.67
CA VAL A 417 4.70 -11.70 -15.77
C VAL A 417 5.78 -10.84 -16.43
N ILE A 418 7.03 -10.98 -15.97
CA ILE A 418 8.20 -10.37 -16.61
C ILE A 418 9.18 -11.47 -17.04
N THR A 419 9.41 -11.56 -18.35
CA THR A 419 10.23 -12.60 -18.98
C THR A 419 11.50 -12.03 -19.62
N ALA A 420 11.70 -10.72 -19.53
CA ALA A 420 12.85 -10.02 -20.07
C ALA A 420 13.35 -8.96 -19.08
N LEU A 421 14.66 -8.77 -19.08
CA LEU A 421 15.32 -7.69 -18.36
C LEU A 421 15.04 -6.33 -19.02
N SER A 422 15.09 -5.27 -18.22
CA SER A 422 15.25 -3.93 -18.77
C SER A 422 16.58 -3.84 -19.54
N ALA A 423 16.65 -3.00 -20.57
CA ALA A 423 17.94 -2.52 -21.04
C ALA A 423 18.49 -1.51 -20.01
N VAL A 424 19.82 -1.44 -19.84
CA VAL A 424 20.44 -0.40 -19.01
C VAL A 424 20.04 0.97 -19.55
N GLN A 425 19.43 1.80 -18.70
CA GLN A 425 18.97 3.13 -19.07
C GLN A 425 19.97 4.21 -18.64
N LEU A 426 19.95 5.35 -19.33
CA LEU A 426 20.52 6.59 -18.81
C LEU A 426 19.64 7.16 -17.69
N ALA A 427 20.17 8.11 -16.92
CA ALA A 427 19.41 8.74 -15.86
C ALA A 427 18.12 9.39 -16.38
N GLY A 428 16.99 9.04 -15.75
CA GLY A 428 15.65 9.45 -16.18
C GLY A 428 15.13 8.73 -17.44
N CYS A 429 15.78 7.65 -17.87
CA CYS A 429 15.50 6.89 -19.09
C CYS A 429 15.43 7.75 -20.37
N LYS A 430 16.35 8.71 -20.49
CA LYS A 430 16.40 9.71 -21.59
C LYS A 430 17.69 9.65 -22.41
#